data_AF-A0A533QEW6-F1
#
_entry.id   AF-A0A533QEW6-F1
#
_cell.length_a   1.000
_cell.length_b   1.000
_cell.length_c   1.000
_cell.angle_alpha   90.00
_cell.angle_beta   90.00
_cell.angle_gamma   90.00
#
_symmetry.space_group_name_H-M   'P 1'
#
loop_
_entity.id
_entity.type
_entity.pdbx_description
1 polymer ?
#
loop_
_entity_poly.entity_id
_entity_poly.type
_entity_poly.pdbx_seq_one_letter_code
_entity_poly.pdbx_strand_id
1 'polypeptide(L)' 'MCMSCGCGAASADMGNKDNITMEDIEKAAKAAGTTPEKVVQNIQHTLQEQKKSKQ' A
#
# COMPACT_ATOMS: atom_id res chain seq x y z
N MET A 1 -8.47 7.82 4.97
CA MET A 1 -8.27 8.44 3.65
C MET A 1 -6.79 8.75 3.40
N CYS A 2 -5.85 7.96 3.92
CA CYS A 2 -5.44 6.62 3.50
C CYS A 2 -4.93 6.55 2.04
N MET A 3 -3.85 5.77 1.86
CA MET A 3 -3.29 5.36 0.57
C MET A 3 -4.34 4.68 -0.33
N SER A 4 -5.47 4.23 0.24
CA SER A 4 -6.62 3.71 -0.50
C SER A 4 -7.46 4.79 -1.20
N CYS A 5 -7.53 6.03 -0.70
CA CYS A 5 -8.38 7.11 -1.24
C CYS A 5 -7.60 8.10 -2.12
N GLY A 6 -6.30 8.28 -1.88
CA GLY A 6 -5.43 9.10 -2.71
C GLY A 6 -5.56 10.62 -2.52
N CYS A 7 -6.35 11.10 -1.54
CA CYS A 7 -6.55 12.53 -1.29
C CYS A 7 -5.41 13.22 -0.49
N GLY A 8 -4.33 12.49 -0.16
CA GLY A 8 -3.13 13.02 0.49
C GLY A 8 -3.07 12.91 2.02
N ALA A 9 -4.14 12.49 2.70
CA ALA A 9 -4.14 12.27 4.15
C ALA A 9 -3.59 10.88 4.52
N ALA A 10 -2.31 10.61 4.20
CA ALA A 10 -1.72 9.28 4.20
C ALA A 10 -1.80 8.52 5.54
N SER A 11 -1.79 9.22 6.68
CA SER A 11 -1.82 8.60 8.03
C SER A 11 -3.21 8.52 8.67
N ALA A 12 -4.26 9.05 8.04
CA ALA A 12 -5.60 9.04 8.62
C ALA A 12 -6.40 7.81 8.16
N ASP A 13 -6.74 6.90 9.06
CA ASP A 13 -7.64 5.76 8.79
C ASP A 13 -9.13 6.18 8.66
N MET A 14 -9.44 7.42 9.08
CA MET A 14 -10.78 8.02 9.07
C MET A 14 -11.85 7.14 9.75
N GLY A 15 -11.45 6.38 10.78
CA GLY A 15 -12.34 5.52 11.56
C GLY A 15 -12.65 4.16 10.94
N ASN A 16 -12.02 3.80 9.81
CA ASN A 16 -12.11 2.46 9.23
C ASN A 16 -10.72 1.81 9.17
N LYS A 17 -10.55 0.72 9.93
CA LYS A 17 -9.28 -0.03 10.07
C LYS A 17 -8.87 -0.80 8.82
N ASP A 18 -9.78 -1.01 7.87
CA ASP A 18 -9.48 -1.69 6.60
C ASP A 18 -8.78 -0.77 5.59
N ASN A 19 -8.66 0.53 5.91
CA ASN A 19 -7.94 1.49 5.09
C ASN A 19 -6.43 1.31 5.20
N ILE A 20 -5.74 1.31 4.05
CA ILE A 20 -4.27 1.26 4.02
C ILE A 20 -3.72 2.65 4.33
N THR A 21 -2.99 2.77 5.43
CA THR A 21 -2.33 4.00 5.87
C THR A 21 -0.84 3.97 5.55
N MET A 22 -0.14 5.09 5.76
CA MET A 22 1.32 5.12 5.70
C MET A 22 1.95 4.18 6.73
N GLU A 23 1.33 4.01 7.91
CA GLU A 23 1.80 3.11 8.95
C GLU A 23 1.81 1.65 8.48
N ASP A 24 0.83 1.23 7.69
CA ASP A 24 0.78 -0.13 7.12
C ASP A 24 1.91 -0.36 6.12
N ILE A 25 2.22 0.65 5.30
CA ILE A 25 3.34 0.62 4.36
C ILE A 25 4.68 0.54 5.11
N GLU A 26 4.86 1.34 6.17
CA GLU A 26 6.07 1.32 7.01
C GLU A 26 6.26 -0.03 7.72
N LYS A 27 5.19 -0.60 8.28
CA LYS A 27 5.21 -1.95 8.88
C LYS A 27 5.61 -3.01 7.86
N ALA A 28 5.02 -2.97 6.67
CA ALA A 28 5.37 -3.89 5.59
C ALA A 28 6.83 -3.73 5.14
N ALA A 29 7.32 -2.49 5.01
CA ALA A 29 8.69 -2.19 4.64
C ALA A 29 9.69 -2.77 5.67
N LYS A 30 9.41 -2.56 6.97
CA LYS A 30 10.21 -3.13 8.06
C LYS A 30 10.20 -4.65 8.04
N ALA A 31 9.03 -5.28 7.88
CA ALA A 31 8.91 -6.74 7.84
C ALA A 31 9.66 -7.37 6.65
N ALA A 32 9.68 -6.68 5.51
CA ALA A 32 10.35 -7.14 4.29
C ALA A 32 11.84 -6.71 4.19
N GLY A 33 12.35 -5.91 5.14
CA GLY A 33 13.71 -5.39 5.09
C GLY A 33 13.97 -4.43 3.91
N THR A 34 12.99 -3.60 3.55
CA THR A 34 13.07 -2.69 2.40
C THR A 34 12.50 -1.30 2.75
N THR A 35 12.32 -0.41 1.76
CA THR A 35 11.77 0.94 1.97
C THR A 35 10.27 1.04 1.64
N PRO A 36 9.53 2.01 2.22
CA PRO A 36 8.12 2.26 1.89
C PRO A 36 7.86 2.41 0.38
N GLU A 37 8.72 3.13 -0.33
CA GLU A 37 8.61 3.34 -1.78
C GLU A 37 8.71 2.02 -2.54
N LYS A 38 9.64 1.14 -2.12
CA LYS A 38 9.81 -0.18 -2.73
C LYS A 38 8.60 -1.07 -2.49
N VAL A 39 7.97 -1.00 -1.31
CA VAL A 39 6.71 -1.70 -1.03
C VAL A 39 5.62 -1.26 -2.00
N VAL A 40 5.42 0.05 -2.18
CA VAL A 40 4.40 0.57 -3.11
C VAL A 40 4.68 0.13 -4.56
N GLN A 41 5.94 0.16 -4.99
CA GLN A 41 6.33 -0.35 -6.32
C GLN A 41 6.02 -1.84 -6.47
N ASN A 42 6.31 -2.66 -5.46
CA ASN A 42 6.04 -4.09 -5.50
C ASN A 42 4.54 -4.38 -5.55
N ILE A 43 3.72 -3.64 -4.79
CA ILE A 43 2.25 -3.75 -4.84
C ILE A 43 1.74 -3.49 -6.26
N GLN A 44 2.19 -2.39 -6.89
CA GLN A 44 1.80 -2.06 -8.26
C GLN A 44 2.23 -3.14 -9.25
N HIS A 45 3.47 -3.62 -9.15
CA HIS A 45 3.99 -4.69 -10.00
C HIS A 45 3.16 -5.97 -9.88
N THR A 46 2.89 -6.44 -8.66
CA THR A 46 2.08 -7.65 -8.43
C THR A 46 0.66 -7.50 -8.98
N LEU A 47 0.01 -6.34 -8.81
CA LEU A 47 -1.32 -6.09 -9.38
C LEU A 47 -1.33 -6.14 -10.91
N GLN A 48 -0.27 -5.69 -11.57
CA GLN A 48 -0.14 -5.76 -13.02
C GLN A 48 0.05 -7.21 -13.50
N GLU A 49 0.90 -7.98 -12.84
CA GLU A 49 1.11 -9.40 -13.18
C GLU A 49 -0.17 -10.23 -12.98
N GLN A 50 -0.92 -9.98 -11.90
CA GLN A 50 -2.21 -10.64 -11.66
C GLN A 50 -3.26 -10.33 -12.73
N LYS A 51 -3.23 -9.14 -13.34
CA LYS A 51 -4.12 -8.80 -14.46
C LYS A 51 -3.76 -9.59 -15.72
N LYS A 52 -2.47 -9.75 -16.03
CA LYS A 52 -2.00 -10.54 -17.17
C LYS A 52 -2.36 -12.01 -17.04
N SER A 53 -2.25 -12.59 -15.85
CA SER A 53 -2.55 -14.01 -15.61
C SER A 53 -4.05 -14.36 -15.65
N LYS A 54 -4.94 -13.37 -15.61
CA LYS A 54 -6.40 -13.55 -15.66
C LYS A 54 -7.00 -13.27 -17.04
N GLN A 55 -6.17 -12.97 -18.03
CA GLN A 55 -6.54 -12.66 -19.40
C GLN A 55 -6.16 -13.82 -20.32
#